data_AF-A0A538LD81-F1
#
_entry.id   AF-A0A538LD81-F1
#
_cell.length_a   1.000
_cell.length_b   1.000
_cell.length_c   1.000
_cell.angle_alpha   90.00
_cell.angle_beta   90.00
_cell.angle_gamma   90.00
#
_symmetry.space_group_name_H-M   'P 1'
#
loop_
_entity.id
_entity.type
_entity.pdbx_description
1 polymer ?
#
loop_
_entity_poly.entity_id
_entity_poly.type
_entity_poly.pdbx_seq_one_letter_code
_entity_poly.pdbx_strand_id
1 'polypeptide(L)'
;MQRRAELEEQTRRRITESTIALHERVGPARTSISAIAEHAGVRRSTVYRHFPDEVALFAACSSHWRAANPPPGPAAWAAIADPAERTETALRELYAFYRRTEAMYTSLLRDEPLVPVVQRLLRDFYGYLRSVEDVLFTGRGVRGRRAARTRAAIGHALAFSTWRSLTHDQGLPDSEAVALMCALVEGT
;
A
#
# COMPACT_ATOMS: atom_id res chain seq x y z
N MET A 1 5.16 38.53 6.46
CA MET A 1 5.85 37.32 5.98
C MET A 1 5.02 36.05 6.15
N GLN A 2 4.34 35.86 7.29
CA GLN A 2 3.53 34.68 7.60
C GLN A 2 2.44 34.34 6.55
N ARG A 3 1.67 35.34 6.11
CA ARG A 3 0.61 35.14 5.08
C ARG A 3 1.13 34.62 3.74
N ARG A 4 2.36 34.99 3.35
CA ARG A 4 2.99 34.52 2.11
C ARG A 4 3.41 33.06 2.23
N ALA A 5 4.00 32.68 3.36
CA ALA A 5 4.37 31.30 3.65
C ALA A 5 3.14 30.37 3.72
N GLU A 6 2.04 30.82 4.34
CA GLU A 6 0.77 30.08 4.39
C GLU A 6 0.21 29.80 3.00
N LEU A 7 0.19 30.80 2.12
CA LEU A 7 -0.29 30.65 0.74
C LEU A 7 0.61 29.72 -0.08
N GLU A 8 1.92 29.75 0.19
CA GLU A 8 2.90 28.87 -0.45
C GLU A 8 2.65 27.41 -0.07
N GLU A 9 2.44 27.14 1.23
CA GLU A 9 2.13 25.80 1.73
C GLU A 9 0.77 25.30 1.24
N GLN A 10 -0.25 26.17 1.23
CA GLN A 10 -1.56 25.82 0.69
C GLN A 10 -1.49 25.42 -0.79
N THR A 11 -0.67 26.11 -1.58
CA THR A 11 -0.45 25.78 -2.99
C THR A 11 0.28 24.45 -3.14
N ARG A 12 1.34 24.23 -2.36
CA ARG A 12 2.09 22.98 -2.30
C ARG A 12 1.18 21.79 -1.96
N ARG A 13 0.28 21.97 -0.98
CA ARG A 13 -0.70 20.96 -0.57
C ARG A 13 -1.69 20.63 -1.68
N ARG A 14 -2.29 21.62 -2.33
CA ARG A 14 -3.23 21.42 -3.46
C ARG A 14 -2.61 20.62 -4.60
N ILE A 15 -1.35 20.90 -4.96
CA ILE A 15 -0.62 20.15 -5.98
C ILE A 15 -0.42 18.70 -5.54
N THR A 16 -0.06 18.48 -4.27
CA THR A 16 0.14 17.15 -3.68
C THR A 16 -1.16 16.33 -3.72
N GLU A 17 -2.26 16.91 -3.24
CA GLU A 17 -3.59 16.26 -3.21
C GLU A 17 -4.10 15.98 -4.64
N SER A 18 -3.85 16.87 -5.60
CA SER A 18 -4.18 16.65 -7.01
C SER A 18 -3.38 15.51 -7.63
N THR A 19 -2.12 15.37 -7.24
CA THR A 19 -1.26 14.27 -7.69
C THR A 19 -1.78 12.94 -7.15
N ILE A 20 -2.17 12.89 -5.87
CA ILE A 20 -2.79 11.71 -5.25
C ILE A 20 -4.06 11.30 -6.01
N ALA A 21 -4.98 12.24 -6.23
CA ALA A 21 -6.25 11.97 -6.89
C ALA A 21 -6.06 11.42 -8.32
N LEU A 22 -5.09 11.95 -9.07
CA LEU A 22 -4.77 11.47 -10.42
C LEU A 22 -4.09 10.10 -10.40
N HIS A 23 -3.13 9.87 -9.49
CA HIS A 23 -2.50 8.55 -9.33
C HIS A 23 -3.51 7.47 -8.96
N GLU A 24 -4.47 7.78 -8.09
CA GLU A 24 -5.53 6.83 -7.73
C GLU A 24 -6.43 6.52 -8.93
N ARG A 25 -6.90 7.56 -9.63
CA ARG A 25 -7.89 7.43 -10.71
C ARG A 25 -7.33 6.84 -12.00
N VAL A 26 -6.19 7.35 -12.47
CA VAL A 26 -5.64 6.98 -13.79
C VAL A 26 -4.28 6.29 -13.71
N GLY A 27 -3.59 6.38 -12.58
CA GLY A 27 -2.28 5.79 -12.36
C GLY A 27 -1.10 6.72 -12.64
N PRO A 28 0.03 6.52 -11.94
CA PRO A 28 1.28 7.23 -12.20
C PRO A 28 1.73 7.25 -13.67
N ALA A 29 1.63 6.12 -14.38
CA ALA A 29 2.11 6.01 -15.76
C ALA A 29 1.33 6.90 -16.74
N ARG A 30 0.09 7.27 -16.38
CA ARG A 30 -0.80 8.11 -17.21
C ARG A 30 -1.01 9.51 -16.64
N THR A 31 -0.30 9.87 -15.57
CA THR A 31 -0.42 11.18 -14.95
C THR A 31 0.68 12.10 -15.46
N SER A 32 0.31 13.20 -16.11
CA SER A 32 1.25 14.22 -16.57
C SER A 32 1.27 15.43 -15.65
N ILE A 33 2.40 16.16 -15.61
CA ILE A 33 2.49 17.43 -14.87
C ILE A 33 1.44 18.45 -15.32
N SER A 34 1.10 18.47 -16.62
CA SER A 34 0.05 19.36 -17.13
C SER A 34 -1.32 19.01 -16.54
N ALA A 35 -1.67 17.72 -16.49
CA ALA A 35 -2.92 17.27 -15.88
C ALA A 35 -2.97 17.57 -14.37
N ILE A 36 -1.84 17.41 -13.66
CA ILE A 36 -1.73 17.79 -12.24
C ILE A 36 -1.95 19.30 -12.07
N ALA A 37 -1.31 20.12 -12.89
CA ALA A 37 -1.43 21.58 -12.82
C ALA A 37 -2.87 22.04 -13.08
N GLU A 38 -3.51 21.46 -14.10
CA GLU A 38 -4.92 21.72 -14.44
C GLU A 38 -5.84 21.33 -13.30
N HIS A 39 -5.73 20.10 -12.77
CA HIS A 39 -6.54 19.63 -11.65
C HIS A 39 -6.33 20.47 -10.39
N ALA A 40 -5.08 20.88 -10.14
CA ALA A 40 -4.74 21.72 -9.00
C ALA A 40 -5.14 23.19 -9.19
N GLY A 41 -5.60 23.62 -10.38
CA GLY A 41 -5.94 25.01 -10.67
C GLY A 41 -4.72 25.95 -10.64
N VAL A 42 -3.57 25.48 -11.12
CA VAL A 42 -2.31 26.24 -11.18
C VAL A 42 -1.65 26.12 -12.56
N ARG A 43 -0.66 26.98 -12.85
CA ARG A 43 0.16 26.85 -14.05
C ARG A 43 1.22 25.76 -13.87
N ARG A 44 1.65 25.13 -14.96
CA ARG A 44 2.76 24.15 -14.95
C ARG A 44 4.04 24.68 -14.31
N SER A 45 4.40 25.94 -14.56
CA SER A 45 5.56 26.58 -13.92
C SER A 45 5.42 26.73 -12.40
N THR A 46 4.20 26.86 -11.88
CA THR A 46 3.94 26.85 -10.43
C THR A 46 4.26 25.48 -9.84
N VAL A 47 3.92 24.38 -10.52
CA VAL A 47 4.27 23.03 -10.06
C VAL A 47 5.78 22.90 -9.88
N TYR A 48 6.58 23.26 -10.90
CA TYR A 48 8.03 23.19 -10.83
C TYR A 48 8.66 24.12 -9.78
N ARG A 49 8.01 25.25 -9.47
CA ARG A 49 8.46 26.15 -8.39
C ARG A 49 8.34 25.50 -7.00
N HIS A 50 7.33 24.66 -6.78
CA HIS A 50 7.12 23.97 -5.50
C HIS A 50 7.78 22.57 -5.45
N PHE A 51 7.97 21.95 -6.61
CA PHE A 51 8.54 20.62 -6.77
C PHE A 51 9.52 20.65 -7.95
N PRO A 52 10.84 20.75 -7.69
CA PRO A 52 11.83 20.98 -8.74
C PRO A 52 11.87 19.85 -9.78
N ASP A 53 11.50 18.64 -9.38
CA ASP A 53 11.41 17.47 -10.25
C ASP A 53 10.25 16.56 -9.85
N GLU A 54 10.00 15.55 -10.68
CA GLU A 54 8.96 14.54 -10.43
C GLU A 54 9.27 13.71 -9.18
N VAL A 55 10.54 13.46 -8.85
CA VAL A 55 10.91 12.67 -7.66
C VAL A 55 10.46 13.39 -6.39
N ALA A 56 10.67 14.70 -6.29
CA ALA A 56 10.24 15.52 -5.16
C ALA A 56 8.71 15.57 -5.04
N LEU A 57 7.99 15.65 -6.17
CA LEU A 57 6.53 15.60 -6.19
C LEU A 57 5.99 14.24 -5.73
N PHE A 58 6.54 13.16 -6.27
CA PHE A 58 6.17 11.80 -5.88
C PHE A 58 6.48 11.50 -4.42
N ALA A 59 7.62 11.97 -3.90
CA ALA A 59 7.98 11.80 -2.49
C ALA A 59 6.97 12.49 -1.57
N ALA A 60 6.58 13.74 -1.89
CA ALA A 60 5.57 14.48 -1.13
C ALA A 60 4.19 13.81 -1.21
N CYS A 61 3.75 13.44 -2.42
CA CYS A 61 2.51 12.69 -2.66
C CYS A 61 2.47 11.40 -1.84
N SER A 62 3.52 10.59 -1.91
CA SER A 62 3.60 9.29 -1.24
C SER A 62 3.69 9.41 0.28
N SER A 63 4.40 10.43 0.79
CA SER A 63 4.46 10.71 2.22
C SER A 63 3.10 11.17 2.75
N HIS A 64 2.45 12.11 2.05
CA HIS A 64 1.13 12.62 2.42
C HIS A 64 0.07 11.51 2.41
N TRP A 65 0.04 10.69 1.35
CA TRP A 65 -0.92 9.60 1.24
C TRP A 65 -0.71 8.52 2.30
N ARG A 66 0.54 8.11 2.58
CA ARG A 66 0.84 7.12 3.64
C ARG A 66 0.52 7.62 5.04
N ALA A 67 0.73 8.92 5.32
CA ALA A 67 0.36 9.50 6.60
C ALA A 67 -1.15 9.46 6.83
N ALA A 68 -1.95 9.66 5.76
CA ALA A 68 -3.40 9.53 5.81
C ALA A 68 -3.89 8.06 5.80
N ASN A 69 -3.08 7.15 5.26
CA ASN A 69 -3.41 5.73 5.10
C ASN A 69 -2.32 4.83 5.70
N PRO A 70 -2.07 4.87 7.01
CA PRO A 70 -1.03 4.05 7.61
C PRO A 70 -1.38 2.56 7.46
N PRO A 71 -0.43 1.70 7.07
CA PRO A 71 -0.62 0.25 7.13
C PRO A 71 -0.69 -0.19 8.61
N PRO A 72 -1.36 -1.32 8.91
CA PRO A 72 -1.41 -1.83 10.27
C PRO A 72 -0.02 -2.27 10.78
N GLY A 73 0.22 -2.12 12.08
CA GLY A 73 1.54 -2.28 12.69
C GLY A 73 1.85 -3.73 13.10
N PRO A 74 2.92 -4.37 12.60
CA PRO A 74 3.20 -5.79 12.89
C PRO A 74 3.60 -6.06 14.34
N ALA A 75 4.03 -5.04 15.08
CA ALA A 75 4.44 -5.15 16.47
C ALA A 75 3.29 -5.59 17.40
N ALA A 76 2.06 -5.17 17.12
CA ALA A 76 0.89 -5.60 17.90
C ALA A 76 0.63 -7.10 17.72
N TRP A 77 0.78 -7.61 16.50
CA TRP A 77 0.57 -9.02 16.21
C TRP A 77 1.65 -9.90 16.83
N ALA A 78 2.89 -9.42 16.91
CA ALA A 78 3.98 -10.15 17.55
C ALA A 78 3.72 -10.46 19.05
N ALA A 79 2.85 -9.69 19.71
CA ALA A 79 2.44 -9.93 21.10
C ALA A 79 1.40 -11.06 21.25
N ILE A 80 0.74 -11.48 20.16
CA ILE A 80 -0.26 -12.55 20.18
C ILE A 80 0.47 -13.91 20.21
N ALA A 81 0.28 -14.67 21.29
CA ALA A 81 1.03 -15.91 21.52
C ALA A 81 0.69 -17.03 20.53
N ASP A 82 -0.61 -17.25 20.26
CA ASP A 82 -1.07 -18.28 19.34
C ASP A 82 -0.82 -17.87 17.87
N PRO A 83 -0.04 -18.64 17.08
CA PRO A 83 0.20 -18.34 15.67
C PRO A 83 -1.06 -18.29 14.81
N ALA A 84 -2.09 -19.08 15.13
CA ALA A 84 -3.34 -19.10 14.38
C ALA A 84 -4.13 -17.79 14.61
N GLU A 85 -4.38 -17.44 15.88
CA GLU A 85 -5.00 -16.17 16.27
C GLU A 85 -4.23 -14.95 15.71
N ARG A 86 -2.89 -15.00 15.75
CA ARG A 86 -2.02 -13.95 15.20
C ARG A 86 -2.25 -13.75 13.71
N THR A 87 -2.35 -14.85 12.97
CA THR A 87 -2.55 -14.84 11.52
C THR A 87 -3.91 -14.29 11.15
N GLU A 88 -4.96 -14.75 11.83
CA GLU A 88 -6.32 -14.25 11.62
C GLU A 88 -6.42 -12.75 11.88
N THR A 89 -5.84 -12.29 13.00
CA THR A 89 -5.83 -10.86 13.36
C THR A 89 -5.09 -10.02 12.34
N ALA A 90 -3.90 -10.45 11.92
CA ALA A 90 -3.12 -9.75 10.91
C ALA A 90 -3.83 -9.67 9.56
N LEU A 91 -4.41 -10.79 9.08
CA LEU A 91 -5.12 -10.82 7.81
C LEU A 91 -6.38 -9.95 7.83
N ARG A 92 -7.15 -9.96 8.94
CA ARG A 92 -8.32 -9.09 9.10
C ARG A 92 -7.95 -7.61 8.98
N GLU A 93 -6.91 -7.17 9.67
CA GLU A 93 -6.46 -5.78 9.63
C GLU A 93 -5.83 -5.40 8.29
N LEU A 94 -5.07 -6.30 7.68
CA LEU A 94 -4.44 -6.09 6.38
C LEU A 94 -5.49 -6.02 5.26
N TYR A 95 -6.50 -6.87 5.27
CA TYR A 95 -7.56 -6.87 4.26
C TYR A 95 -8.46 -5.64 4.38
N ALA A 96 -8.74 -5.18 5.61
CA ALA A 96 -9.39 -3.89 5.83
C ALA A 96 -8.53 -2.71 5.31
N PHE A 97 -7.20 -2.81 5.39
CA PHE A 97 -6.28 -1.85 4.75
C PHE A 97 -6.35 -1.90 3.23
N TYR A 98 -6.33 -3.09 2.64
CA TYR A 98 -6.47 -3.24 1.21
C TYR A 98 -7.80 -2.71 0.71
N ARG A 99 -8.91 -2.99 1.40
CA ARG A 99 -10.23 -2.48 1.04
C ARG A 99 -10.27 -0.96 0.95
N ARG A 100 -9.76 -0.26 1.96
CA ARG A 100 -9.79 1.22 1.99
C ARG A 100 -8.80 1.86 1.02
N THR A 101 -7.74 1.16 0.61
CA THR A 101 -6.66 1.69 -0.24
C THR A 101 -6.61 1.08 -1.64
N GLU A 102 -7.65 0.33 -2.00
CA GLU A 102 -7.64 -0.55 -3.16
C GLU A 102 -7.33 0.16 -4.47
N ALA A 103 -7.98 1.31 -4.70
CA ALA A 103 -7.84 2.06 -5.95
C ALA A 103 -6.38 2.50 -6.15
N MET A 104 -5.73 2.98 -5.09
CA MET A 104 -4.32 3.38 -5.13
C MET A 104 -3.41 2.19 -5.41
N TYR A 105 -3.51 1.09 -4.64
CA TYR A 105 -2.64 -0.07 -4.85
C TYR A 105 -2.86 -0.76 -6.19
N THR A 106 -4.10 -0.78 -6.69
CA THR A 106 -4.40 -1.26 -8.04
C THR A 106 -3.66 -0.44 -9.09
N SER A 107 -3.69 0.89 -8.99
CA SER A 107 -2.97 1.77 -9.90
C SER A 107 -1.45 1.65 -9.76
N LEU A 108 -0.92 1.57 -8.54
CA LEU A 108 0.51 1.43 -8.29
C LEU A 108 1.07 0.10 -8.81
N LEU A 109 0.43 -1.03 -8.49
CA LEU A 109 0.88 -2.35 -8.92
C LEU A 109 0.80 -2.54 -10.44
N ARG A 110 -0.23 -1.96 -11.09
CA ARG A 110 -0.33 -1.95 -12.55
C ARG A 110 0.82 -1.17 -13.20
N ASP A 111 1.18 -0.03 -12.61
CA ASP A 111 2.15 0.90 -13.21
C ASP A 111 3.60 0.64 -12.74
N GLU A 112 3.81 -0.26 -11.77
CA GLU A 112 5.12 -0.64 -11.25
C GLU A 112 6.17 -0.94 -12.34
N PRO A 113 5.93 -1.81 -13.33
CA PRO A 113 6.95 -2.11 -14.34
C PRO A 113 7.29 -0.92 -15.26
N LEU A 114 6.45 0.11 -15.29
CA LEU A 114 6.55 1.24 -16.22
C LEU A 114 7.20 2.47 -15.59
N VAL A 115 7.08 2.64 -14.27
CA VAL A 115 7.44 3.89 -13.59
C VAL A 115 8.51 3.63 -12.50
N PRO A 116 9.79 3.99 -12.72
CA PRO A 116 10.88 3.70 -11.78
C PRO A 116 10.68 4.24 -10.36
N VAL A 117 10.00 5.39 -10.21
CA VAL A 117 9.68 5.91 -8.88
C VAL A 117 8.65 5.05 -8.15
N VAL A 118 7.70 4.44 -8.86
CA VAL A 118 6.72 3.51 -8.29
C VAL A 118 7.39 2.23 -7.80
N GLN A 119 8.34 1.67 -8.57
CA GLN A 119 9.14 0.51 -8.14
C GLN A 119 9.88 0.75 -6.82
N ARG A 120 10.44 1.96 -6.64
CA ARG A 120 11.10 2.34 -5.39
C ARG A 120 10.11 2.40 -4.23
N LEU A 121 8.93 2.96 -4.45
CA LEU A 121 7.89 3.06 -3.42
C LEU A 121 7.33 1.69 -3.03
N LEU A 122 7.08 0.80 -4.00
CA LEU A 122 6.57 -0.54 -3.73
C LEU A 122 7.63 -1.44 -3.08
N ARG A 123 8.92 -1.16 -3.24
CA ARG A 123 9.99 -1.85 -2.50
C ARG A 123 9.82 -1.76 -0.98
N ASP A 124 9.43 -0.59 -0.48
CA ASP A 124 9.15 -0.39 0.95
C ASP A 124 7.93 -1.18 1.40
N PHE A 125 6.88 -1.21 0.56
CA PHE A 125 5.68 -2.00 0.81
C PHE A 125 5.97 -3.52 0.82
N TYR A 126 6.76 -4.02 -0.13
CA TYR A 126 7.22 -5.41 -0.12
C TYR A 126 8.12 -5.72 1.08
N GLY A 127 8.94 -4.76 1.51
CA GLY A 127 9.72 -4.87 2.75
C GLY A 127 8.83 -5.00 3.98
N TYR A 128 7.75 -4.23 4.04
CA TYR A 128 6.72 -4.34 5.06
C TYR A 128 6.04 -5.72 5.03
N LEU A 129 5.59 -6.21 3.87
CA LEU A 129 4.94 -7.54 3.80
C LEU A 129 5.89 -8.68 4.24
N ARG A 130 7.19 -8.59 3.91
CA ARG A 130 8.17 -9.57 4.41
C ARG A 130 8.32 -9.53 5.93
N SER A 131 8.29 -8.35 6.56
CA SER A 131 8.35 -8.29 8.02
C SER A 131 7.08 -8.84 8.68
N VAL A 132 5.92 -8.67 8.03
CA VAL A 132 4.68 -9.34 8.45
C VAL A 132 4.80 -10.86 8.33
N GLU A 133 5.33 -11.36 7.21
CA GLU A 133 5.58 -12.79 7.01
C GLU A 133 6.45 -13.37 8.15
N ASP A 134 7.54 -12.69 8.50
CA ASP A 134 8.43 -13.11 9.60
C ASP A 134 7.69 -13.18 10.95
N VAL A 135 6.85 -12.18 11.25
CA VAL A 135 6.01 -12.14 12.47
C VAL A 135 5.01 -13.31 12.48
N LEU A 136 4.34 -13.58 11.37
CA LEU A 136 3.35 -14.65 11.27
C LEU A 136 3.96 -16.05 11.23
N PHE A 137 5.21 -16.17 10.78
CA PHE A 137 5.94 -17.43 10.78
C PHE A 137 6.47 -17.82 12.17
N THR A 138 6.78 -16.83 13.01
CA THR A 138 7.42 -17.02 14.31
C THR A 138 6.57 -17.89 15.26
N GLY A 139 7.20 -18.87 15.92
CA GLY A 139 6.56 -19.70 16.94
C GLY A 139 5.80 -20.93 16.42
N ARG A 140 5.74 -21.16 15.11
CA ARG A 140 4.98 -22.28 14.51
C ARG A 140 5.62 -23.67 14.64
N GLY A 141 6.89 -23.77 15.06
CA GLY A 141 7.56 -25.06 15.32
C GLY A 141 7.83 -25.96 14.09
N VAL A 142 7.54 -25.48 12.88
CA VAL A 142 7.73 -26.23 11.61
C VAL A 142 9.17 -26.11 11.07
N ARG A 143 9.65 -27.15 10.37
CA ARG A 143 11.02 -27.20 9.81
C ARG A 143 11.05 -27.80 8.40
N GLY A 144 12.19 -27.64 7.71
CA GLY A 144 12.44 -28.24 6.40
C GLY A 144 11.39 -27.87 5.36
N ARG A 145 10.91 -28.88 4.61
CA ARG A 145 9.90 -28.67 3.54
C ARG A 145 8.59 -28.11 4.07
N ARG A 146 8.19 -28.45 5.30
CA ARG A 146 6.97 -27.92 5.93
C ARG A 146 7.10 -26.42 6.19
N ALA A 147 8.22 -25.99 6.77
CA ALA A 147 8.52 -24.58 6.96
C ALA A 147 8.48 -23.77 5.65
N ALA A 148 9.04 -24.32 4.56
CA ALA A 148 9.00 -23.67 3.25
C ALA A 148 7.56 -23.51 2.72
N ARG A 149 6.71 -24.54 2.88
CA ARG A 149 5.29 -24.48 2.51
C ARG A 149 4.53 -23.46 3.35
N THR A 150 4.72 -23.46 4.66
CA THR A 150 4.07 -22.51 5.57
C THR A 150 4.43 -21.07 5.22
N ARG A 151 5.72 -20.77 4.96
CA ARG A 151 6.13 -19.44 4.48
C ARG A 151 5.46 -19.05 3.17
N ALA A 152 5.45 -19.95 2.19
CA ALA A 152 4.78 -19.71 0.92
C ALA A 152 3.28 -19.44 1.09
N ALA A 153 2.59 -20.18 1.97
CA ALA A 153 1.18 -19.95 2.28
C ALA A 153 0.95 -18.60 2.97
N ILE A 154 1.79 -18.22 3.93
CA ILE A 154 1.72 -16.90 4.57
C ILE A 154 1.95 -15.79 3.53
N GLY A 155 3.00 -15.89 2.72
CA GLY A 155 3.27 -14.92 1.66
C GLY A 155 2.12 -14.80 0.66
N HIS A 156 1.48 -15.92 0.31
CA HIS A 156 0.29 -15.93 -0.55
C HIS A 156 -0.92 -15.25 0.12
N ALA A 157 -1.18 -15.55 1.40
CA ALA A 157 -2.25 -14.95 2.19
C ALA A 157 -2.08 -13.43 2.34
N LEU A 158 -0.84 -12.95 2.44
CA LEU A 158 -0.51 -11.53 2.58
C LEU A 158 -0.57 -10.76 1.26
N ALA A 159 -0.63 -11.42 0.10
CA ALA A 159 -0.56 -10.71 -1.18
C ALA A 159 -1.85 -9.95 -1.50
N PHE A 160 -1.70 -8.69 -1.93
CA PHE A 160 -2.82 -7.85 -2.41
C PHE A 160 -3.60 -8.52 -3.54
N SER A 161 -2.91 -9.18 -4.47
CA SER A 161 -3.55 -9.89 -5.58
C SER A 161 -4.44 -11.05 -5.12
N THR A 162 -4.04 -11.77 -4.07
CA THR A 162 -4.83 -12.85 -3.47
C THR A 162 -6.11 -12.32 -2.85
N TRP A 163 -6.00 -11.28 -2.01
CA TRP A 163 -7.18 -10.63 -1.42
C TRP A 163 -8.10 -10.07 -2.51
N ARG A 164 -7.53 -9.41 -3.52
CA ARG A 164 -8.32 -8.78 -4.59
C ARG A 164 -9.06 -9.83 -5.41
N SER A 165 -8.43 -10.93 -5.81
CA SER A 165 -9.12 -11.97 -6.60
C SER A 165 -10.22 -12.66 -5.81
N LEU A 166 -9.99 -12.96 -4.52
CA LEU A 166 -11.03 -13.54 -3.65
C LEU A 166 -12.24 -12.62 -3.49
N THR A 167 -12.02 -11.32 -3.36
CA THR A 167 -13.10 -10.39 -3.03
C THR A 167 -13.77 -9.74 -4.23
N HIS A 168 -13.02 -9.46 -5.31
CA HIS A 168 -13.58 -8.90 -6.54
C HIS A 168 -13.99 -9.95 -7.55
N ASP A 169 -13.08 -10.87 -7.88
CA ASP A 169 -13.34 -11.83 -8.95
C ASP A 169 -14.26 -12.95 -8.46
N GLN A 170 -14.13 -13.36 -7.19
CA GLN A 170 -14.98 -14.39 -6.57
C GLN A 170 -16.11 -13.82 -5.70
N GLY A 171 -16.13 -12.50 -5.43
CA GLY A 171 -17.22 -11.85 -4.71
C GLY A 171 -17.30 -12.17 -3.21
N LEU A 172 -16.24 -12.69 -2.60
CA LEU A 172 -16.26 -13.04 -1.18
C LEU A 172 -16.18 -11.78 -0.28
N PRO A 173 -16.86 -11.76 0.87
CA PRO A 173 -16.60 -10.76 1.90
C PRO A 173 -15.21 -10.97 2.51
N ASP A 174 -14.63 -9.89 3.05
CA ASP A 174 -13.27 -9.93 3.62
C ASP A 174 -13.15 -11.00 4.74
N SER A 175 -14.21 -11.24 5.52
CA SER A 175 -14.23 -12.28 6.57
C SER A 175 -14.07 -13.70 6.03
N GLU A 176 -14.67 -14.01 4.89
CA GLU A 176 -14.52 -15.32 4.25
C GLU A 176 -13.15 -15.46 3.59
N ALA A 177 -12.64 -14.38 2.97
CA ALA A 177 -11.29 -14.36 2.44
C ALA A 177 -10.23 -14.61 3.54
N VAL A 178 -10.40 -14.00 4.72
CA VAL A 178 -9.56 -14.27 5.90
C VAL A 178 -9.64 -15.75 6.31
N ALA A 179 -10.85 -16.30 6.46
CA ALA A 179 -11.03 -17.69 6.88
C ALA A 179 -10.36 -18.69 5.92
N LEU A 180 -10.51 -18.48 4.59
CA LEU A 180 -9.88 -19.32 3.58
C LEU A 180 -8.35 -19.26 3.65
N MET A 181 -7.78 -18.06 3.84
CA MET A 181 -6.32 -17.90 3.91
C MET A 181 -5.74 -18.40 5.22
N CYS A 182 -6.46 -18.28 6.34
CA CYS A 182 -6.10 -18.95 7.58
C CYS A 182 -6.09 -20.48 7.39
N ALA A 183 -7.13 -21.05 6.79
CA ALA A 183 -7.20 -22.49 6.52
C ALA A 183 -6.04 -22.97 5.63
N LEU A 184 -5.66 -22.18 4.61
CA LEU A 184 -4.50 -22.47 3.77
C LEU A 184 -3.21 -22.51 4.59
N VAL A 185 -2.98 -21.50 5.45
CA VAL A 185 -1.76 -21.41 6.27
C VAL A 185 -1.68 -22.58 7.26
N GLU A 186 -2.77 -22.88 7.97
CA GLU A 186 -2.79 -23.95 8.96
C GLU A 186 -2.77 -25.36 8.33
N GLY A 187 -3.17 -25.48 7.07
CA GLY A 187 -3.12 -26.73 6.30
C GLY A 187 -1.73 -27.13 5.79
N THR A 188 -0.68 -26.33 6.03
CA THR A 188 0.68 -26.56 5.50
C THR A 188 1.58 -27.48 6.32
#